data_AF-A0A6N1CMK5-F1
#
_entry.id   AF-A0A6N1CMK5-F1
#
_cell.length_a   1.000
_cell.length_b   1.000
_cell.length_c   1.000
_cell.angle_alpha   90.00
_cell.angle_beta   90.00
_cell.angle_gamma   90.00
#
_symmetry.space_group_name_H-M   'P 1'
#
loop_
_entity.id
_entity.type
_entity.pdbx_description
1 polymer ?
#
loop_
_entity_poly.entity_id
_entity_poly.type
_entity_poly.pdbx_seq_one_letter_code
_entity_poly.pdbx_strand_id
1 'polypeptide(L)'
;MKLKIEFPKNLVADELLRQERIPCVCKIAREFEIFFAETIPESSGVVVEWDRKELELRAVAGAGGQYTHHASGLITLKEVGDGVYEIIDLEMFYRSFGWCAILKNGEYAPPGDFWDEE
;
A
#
# COMPACT_ATOMS: atom_id res chain seq x y z
N MET A 1 4.27 -9.62 -3.54
CA MET A 1 3.98 -8.25 -4.01
C MET A 1 5.17 -7.36 -3.68
N LYS A 2 5.61 -6.48 -4.60
CA LYS A 2 6.83 -5.66 -4.39
C LYS A 2 6.58 -4.20 -4.74
N LEU A 3 7.18 -3.28 -3.98
CA LEU A 3 7.20 -1.86 -4.26
C LEU A 3 8.53 -1.49 -4.93
N LYS A 4 8.45 -0.86 -6.11
CA LYS A 4 9.60 -0.22 -6.78
C LYS A 4 9.58 1.27 -6.47
N ILE A 5 10.60 1.75 -5.76
CA ILE A 5 10.69 3.13 -5.28
C ILE A 5 12.14 3.53 -5.01
N GLU A 6 12.47 4.77 -5.33
CA GLU A 6 13.73 5.38 -4.93
C GLU A 6 13.50 6.27 -3.70
N PHE A 7 13.92 5.82 -2.54
CA PHE A 7 13.92 6.65 -1.34
C PHE A 7 15.11 7.62 -1.33
N PRO A 8 14.94 8.84 -0.81
CA PRO A 8 16.04 9.77 -0.57
C PRO A 8 17.14 9.13 0.27
N LYS A 9 18.40 9.31 -0.12
CA LYS A 9 19.55 8.79 0.64
C LYS A 9 19.87 9.72 1.82
N ASN A 10 19.07 9.64 2.88
CA ASN A 10 19.25 10.42 4.10
C ASN A 10 18.77 9.66 5.35
N LEU A 11 19.19 10.16 6.52
CA LEU A 11 18.87 9.55 7.82
C LEU A 11 17.37 9.45 8.08
N VAL A 12 16.57 10.39 7.59
CA VAL A 12 15.11 10.39 7.80
C VAL A 12 14.48 9.20 7.08
N ALA A 13 14.86 8.96 5.83
CA ALA A 13 14.41 7.79 5.08
C ALA A 13 14.92 6.49 5.70
N ASP A 14 16.17 6.45 6.15
CA ASP A 14 16.77 5.28 6.81
C ASP A 14 16.04 4.93 8.12
N GLU A 15 15.62 5.93 8.90
CA GLU A 15 14.85 5.75 10.14
C GLU A 15 13.41 5.30 9.84
N LEU A 16 12.77 5.88 8.81
CA LEU A 16 11.43 5.51 8.35
C LEU A 16 11.38 4.04 7.93
N LEU A 17 12.34 3.59 7.13
CA LEU A 17 12.41 2.22 6.59
C LEU A 17 12.65 1.14 7.65
N ARG A 18 13.05 1.52 8.87
CA ARG A 18 13.18 0.60 10.02
C ARG A 18 11.88 0.39 10.78
N GLN A 19 10.86 1.22 10.52
CA GLN A 19 9.58 1.13 11.21
C GLN A 19 8.68 0.11 10.54
N GLU A 20 7.81 -0.50 11.35
CA GLU A 20 6.62 -1.20 10.86
C GLU A 20 5.47 -0.21 10.72
N ARG A 21 4.48 -0.54 9.89
CA ARG A 21 3.25 0.28 9.72
C ARG A 21 3.58 1.73 9.34
N ILE A 22 4.48 1.92 8.37
CA ILE A 22 4.86 3.22 7.83
C ILE A 22 3.63 3.90 7.20
N PRO A 23 3.32 5.16 7.54
CA PRO A 23 2.24 5.90 6.90
C PRO A 23 2.49 6.08 5.39
N CYS A 24 1.47 5.78 4.58
CA CYS A 24 1.50 6.01 3.15
C CYS A 24 0.12 6.38 2.60
N VAL A 25 0.07 6.73 1.32
CA VAL A 25 -1.18 6.88 0.57
C VAL A 25 -1.15 5.90 -0.60
N CYS A 26 -2.15 5.02 -0.65
CA CYS A 26 -2.36 4.08 -1.73
C CYS A 26 -3.28 4.69 -2.77
N LYS A 27 -2.82 4.72 -4.03
CA LYS A 27 -3.58 5.23 -5.18
C LYS A 27 -3.62 4.13 -6.24
N ILE A 28 -4.80 3.62 -6.53
CA ILE A 28 -4.98 2.53 -7.50
C ILE A 28 -5.87 3.00 -8.64
N ALA A 29 -5.38 2.84 -9.86
CA ALA A 29 -6.13 3.05 -11.09
C ALA A 29 -5.77 1.97 -12.12
N ARG A 30 -4.93 2.31 -13.10
CA ARG A 30 -4.24 1.34 -13.97
C ARG A 30 -3.05 0.72 -13.25
N GLU A 31 -2.33 1.55 -12.51
CA GLU A 31 -1.20 1.17 -11.68
C GLU A 31 -1.60 1.25 -10.21
N PHE A 32 -0.84 0.57 -9.36
CA PHE A 32 -0.95 0.68 -7.92
C PHE A 32 0.26 1.48 -7.44
N GLU A 33 0.02 2.75 -7.14
CA GLU A 33 1.03 3.70 -6.66
C GLU A 33 0.96 3.82 -5.14
N ILE A 34 2.12 3.95 -4.50
CA ILE A 34 2.27 4.26 -3.08
C ILE A 34 3.07 5.54 -2.94
N PHE A 35 2.55 6.45 -2.12
CA PHE A 35 3.15 7.73 -1.83
C PHE A 35 3.50 7.87 -0.34
N PHE A 36 4.66 8.43 -0.05
CA PHE A 36 5.16 8.69 1.30
C PHE A 36 5.42 10.19 1.48
N ALA A 37 4.64 10.83 2.35
CA ALA A 37 4.80 12.24 2.71
C ALA A 37 5.91 12.46 3.76
N GLU A 38 6.23 11.43 4.54
CA GLU A 38 7.22 11.49 5.63
C GLU A 38 8.67 11.55 5.13
N THR A 39 8.91 11.27 3.84
CA THR A 39 10.25 11.37 3.25
C THR A 39 10.50 12.80 2.77
N ILE A 40 11.75 13.24 2.81
CA ILE A 40 12.15 14.56 2.29
C ILE A 40 13.30 14.38 1.28
N PRO A 41 13.08 14.63 -0.02
CA PRO A 41 11.78 14.96 -0.66
C PRO A 41 10.76 13.81 -0.55
N GLU A 42 9.50 14.14 -0.82
CA GLU A 42 8.40 13.15 -0.87
C GLU A 42 8.71 12.06 -1.91
N SER A 43 8.36 10.81 -1.59
CA SER A 43 8.69 9.66 -2.43
C SER A 43 7.42 9.01 -2.94
N SER A 44 7.47 8.53 -4.18
CA SER A 44 6.40 7.72 -4.76
C SER A 44 6.97 6.56 -5.54
N GLY A 45 6.25 5.45 -5.52
CA GLY A 45 6.66 4.21 -6.18
C GLY A 45 5.47 3.42 -6.68
N VAL A 46 5.76 2.40 -7.48
CA VAL A 46 4.75 1.55 -8.10
C VAL A 46 4.88 0.14 -7.57
N VAL A 47 3.75 -0.42 -7.17
CA VAL A 47 3.62 -1.82 -6.78
C VAL A 47 3.55 -2.69 -8.02
N VAL A 48 4.36 -3.74 -8.03
CA VAL A 48 4.39 -4.78 -9.05
C VAL A 48 4.02 -6.12 -8.43
N GLU A 49 3.73 -7.11 -9.29
CA GLU A 49 3.34 -8.46 -8.86
C GLU A 49 2.08 -8.44 -7.96
N TRP A 50 1.11 -7.60 -8.31
CA TRP A 50 -0.21 -7.55 -7.69
C TRP A 50 -1.28 -7.98 -8.70
N ASP A 51 -2.29 -8.69 -8.21
CA ASP A 51 -3.51 -9.02 -8.93
C ASP A 51 -4.62 -8.05 -8.52
N ARG A 52 -5.25 -7.43 -9.51
CA ARG A 52 -6.34 -6.48 -9.30
C ARG A 52 -7.59 -7.12 -8.73
N LYS A 53 -7.94 -8.33 -9.19
CA LYS A 53 -9.12 -9.05 -8.71
C LYS A 53 -8.94 -9.41 -7.24
N GLU A 54 -7.75 -9.86 -6.85
CA GLU A 54 -7.45 -10.12 -5.43
C GLU A 54 -7.51 -8.86 -4.58
N LEU A 55 -7.02 -7.73 -5.10
CA LEU A 55 -7.11 -6.45 -4.40
C LEU A 55 -8.57 -6.04 -4.15
N GLU A 56 -9.43 -6.14 -5.17
CA GLU A 56 -10.84 -5.70 -5.11
C GLU A 56 -11.70 -6.53 -4.13
N LEU A 57 -11.26 -7.73 -3.74
CA LEU A 57 -11.87 -8.50 -2.65
C LEU A 57 -11.57 -7.94 -1.25
N ARG A 58 -10.58 -7.05 -1.14
CA ARG A 58 -10.02 -6.54 0.13
C ARG A 58 -10.05 -5.01 0.23
N ALA A 59 -10.25 -4.35 -0.90
CA ALA A 59 -10.22 -2.91 -1.04
C ALA A 59 -11.57 -2.42 -1.56
N VAL A 60 -12.21 -1.51 -0.83
CA VAL A 60 -13.48 -0.91 -1.26
C VAL A 60 -13.19 0.16 -2.30
N ALA A 61 -13.72 -0.05 -3.51
CA ALA A 61 -13.63 0.94 -4.58
C ALA A 61 -14.33 2.25 -4.19
N GLY A 62 -13.69 3.37 -4.49
CA GLY A 62 -14.29 4.70 -4.33
C GLY A 62 -15.34 4.99 -5.41
N ALA A 63 -16.31 5.84 -5.10
CA ALA A 63 -17.29 6.32 -6.06
C ALA A 63 -16.76 7.56 -6.81
N GLY A 64 -16.22 7.36 -8.01
CA GLY A 64 -15.85 8.43 -8.96
C GLY A 64 -14.53 9.15 -8.67
N GLY A 65 -13.74 9.39 -9.72
CA GLY A 65 -12.43 10.05 -9.65
C GLY A 65 -11.42 9.47 -10.64
N GLN A 66 -10.18 9.98 -10.62
CA GLN A 66 -9.08 9.45 -11.45
C GLN A 66 -8.63 8.05 -10.97
N TYR A 67 -8.83 7.75 -9.68
CA TYR A 67 -8.41 6.50 -9.04
C TYR A 67 -9.63 5.68 -8.64
N THR A 68 -9.55 4.36 -8.87
CA THR A 68 -10.56 3.41 -8.36
C THR A 68 -10.45 3.24 -6.86
N HIS A 69 -9.26 3.41 -6.29
CA HIS A 69 -9.04 3.43 -4.85
C HIS A 69 -8.07 4.54 -4.48
N HIS A 70 -8.41 5.30 -3.46
CA HIS A 70 -7.53 6.32 -2.88
C HIS A 70 -7.70 6.29 -1.36
N ALA A 71 -6.73 5.73 -0.66
CA ALA A 71 -6.84 5.49 0.78
C ALA A 71 -5.52 5.79 1.50
N SER A 72 -5.62 6.28 2.73
CA SER A 72 -4.50 6.24 3.66
C SER A 72 -4.13 4.79 3.92
N GLY A 73 -2.84 4.50 3.99
CA GLY A 73 -2.31 3.16 4.20
C GLY A 73 -1.27 3.09 5.31
N LEU A 74 -1.09 1.89 5.84
CA LEU A 74 0.04 1.55 6.71
C LEU A 74 0.76 0.38 6.06
N ILE A 75 2.05 0.55 5.80
CA ILE A 75 2.85 -0.42 5.05
C ILE A 75 4.10 -0.82 5.82
N THR A 76 4.42 -2.11 5.83
CA THR A 76 5.69 -2.63 6.33
C THR A 76 6.51 -3.12 5.14
N LEU A 77 7.73 -2.61 5.02
CA LEU A 77 8.62 -2.90 3.89
C LEU A 77 9.85 -3.67 4.35
N LYS A 78 10.35 -4.54 3.46
CA LYS A 78 11.65 -5.19 3.61
C LYS A 78 12.46 -4.98 2.35
N GLU A 79 13.63 -4.36 2.47
CA GLU A 79 14.51 -4.15 1.32
C GLU A 79 14.97 -5.49 0.73
N VAL A 80 14.83 -5.64 -0.58
CA VAL A 80 15.35 -6.80 -1.33
C VAL A 80 16.51 -6.41 -2.27
N GLY A 81 16.74 -5.11 -2.47
CA GLY A 81 17.84 -4.55 -3.24
C GLY A 81 17.38 -3.68 -4.42
N ASP A 82 18.27 -2.84 -4.93
CA ASP A 82 18.09 -2.03 -6.15
C ASP A 82 16.79 -1.20 -6.22
N GLY A 83 16.40 -0.57 -5.10
CA GLY A 83 15.16 0.23 -5.04
C GLY A 83 13.89 -0.61 -5.07
N VAL A 84 14.00 -1.90 -4.76
CA VAL A 84 12.88 -2.84 -4.66
C VAL A 84 12.71 -3.26 -3.20
N TYR A 85 11.46 -3.22 -2.76
CA TYR A 85 11.05 -3.59 -1.40
C TYR A 85 9.95 -4.64 -1.48
N GLU A 86 10.07 -5.69 -0.70
CA GLU A 86 8.96 -6.61 -0.45
C GLU A 86 7.95 -5.92 0.49
N ILE A 87 6.67 -6.01 0.14
CA ILE A 87 5.58 -5.52 0.98
C ILE A 87 5.18 -6.66 1.92
N ILE A 88 5.54 -6.54 3.20
CA ILE A 88 5.25 -7.56 4.21
C ILE A 88 3.81 -7.42 4.69
N ASP A 89 3.41 -6.21 5.09
CA ASP A 89 2.05 -5.93 5.53
C ASP A 89 1.55 -4.67 4.84
N LEU A 90 0.25 -4.65 4.53
CA LEU A 90 -0.42 -3.48 4.00
C LEU A 90 -1.84 -3.41 4.53
N GLU A 91 -2.19 -2.29 5.15
CA GLU A 91 -3.55 -1.95 5.53
C GLU A 91 -3.99 -0.68 4.79
N MET A 92 -5.27 -0.60 4.41
CA MET A 92 -5.89 0.60 3.86
C MET A 92 -7.05 1.05 4.74
N PHE A 93 -7.16 2.35 4.99
CA PHE A 93 -8.22 2.92 5.80
C PHE A 93 -9.45 3.28 4.97
N TYR A 94 -10.60 2.79 5.39
CA TYR A 94 -11.91 3.13 4.82
C TYR A 94 -12.81 3.70 5.91
N ARG A 95 -13.50 4.81 5.61
CA ARG A 95 -14.36 5.50 6.59
C ARG A 95 -15.42 4.61 7.22
N SER A 96 -15.94 3.64 6.47
CA SER A 96 -17.00 2.75 6.92
C SER A 96 -16.50 1.48 7.62
N PHE A 97 -15.22 1.13 7.46
CA PHE A 97 -14.68 -0.17 7.89
C PHE A 97 -13.40 -0.07 8.75
N GLY A 98 -12.83 1.13 8.90
CA GLY A 98 -11.56 1.32 9.59
C GLY A 98 -10.38 0.82 8.77
N TRP A 99 -9.38 0.26 9.45
CA TRP A 99 -8.20 -0.33 8.82
C TRP A 99 -8.51 -1.73 8.31
N CYS A 100 -8.43 -1.91 7.00
CA CYS A 100 -8.65 -3.18 6.34
C CYS A 100 -7.32 -3.75 5.85
N ALA A 101 -7.04 -4.99 6.22
CA ALA A 101 -5.82 -5.67 5.80
C ALA A 101 -5.91 -6.09 4.33
N ILE A 102 -4.91 -5.68 3.55
CA ILE A 102 -4.74 -6.05 2.15
C ILE A 102 -3.69 -7.15 2.03
N LEU A 103 -2.55 -6.97 2.68
CA LEU A 103 -1.50 -7.99 2.82
C LEU A 103 -1.19 -8.24 4.30
N LYS A 104 -0.89 -9.50 4.61
CA LYS A 104 -0.31 -9.93 5.87
C LYS A 104 0.81 -10.93 5.59
N ASN A 105 1.98 -10.71 6.18
CA ASN A 105 3.15 -11.58 6.03
C ASN A 105 3.53 -11.90 4.55
N GLY A 106 3.38 -10.93 3.65
CA GLY A 106 3.73 -11.05 2.22
C GLY A 106 2.65 -11.68 1.35
N GLU A 107 1.55 -12.14 1.94
CA GLU A 107 0.43 -12.77 1.24
C GLU A 107 -0.82 -11.89 1.31
N TYR A 108 -1.73 -12.06 0.34
CA TYR A 108 -3.04 -11.43 0.42
C TYR A 108 -3.75 -11.89 1.71
N ALA A 109 -4.31 -10.95 2.47
CA ALA A 109 -5.11 -11.26 3.65
C ALA A 109 -6.36 -12.09 3.27
N PRO A 110 -7.21 -12.55 4.20
CA PRO A 110 -8.55 -13.00 3.82
C PRO A 110 -9.34 -11.89 3.12
N PRO A 111 -10.26 -12.21 2.19
CA PRO A 111 -11.24 -11.23 1.68
C PRO A 111 -11.94 -10.50 2.81
N GLY A 112 -12.31 -9.24 2.61
CA GLY A 112 -13.04 -8.49 3.62
C GLY A 112 -14.55 -8.65 3.48
N ASP A 113 -15.25 -8.58 4.60
CA ASP A 113 -16.72 -8.63 4.68
C ASP A 113 -17.34 -7.27 4.26
N PHE A 114 -17.08 -6.85 3.03
CA PHE A 114 -17.57 -5.56 2.50
C PHE A 114 -18.90 -5.67 1.74
N TRP A 115 -19.19 -6.88 1.26
CA TRP A 115 -20.31 -7.18 0.39
C TRP A 115 -21.17 -8.20 1.13
N ASP A 116 -22.45 -7.88 1.35
CA ASP A 116 -23.39 -8.88 1.86
C ASP A 116 -23.45 -10.04 0.85
N GLU A 117 -23.38 -11.28 1.34
CA GLU A 117 -23.71 -12.46 0.52
C GLU A 117 -25.19 -12.33 0.13
N GLU A 118 -25.45 -12.12 -1.16
CA GLU A 118 -26.80 -11.99 -1.74
C GLU A 118 -27.62 -13.29 -1.59
#